data_AF-A0A1B9L8H4-F1
#
_entry.id   AF-A0A1B9L8H4-F1
#
_cell.length_a   1.000
_cell.length_b   1.000
_cell.length_c   1.000
_cell.angle_alpha   90.00
_cell.angle_beta   90.00
_cell.angle_gamma   90.00
#
_symmetry.space_group_name_H-M   'P 1'
#
loop_
_entity.id
_entity.type
_entity.pdbx_description
1 polymer ?
#
loop_
_entity_poly.entity_id
_entity_poly.type
_entity_poly.pdbx_seq_one_letter_code
_entity_poly.pdbx_strand_id
1 'polypeptide(L)' 'MMTPEEKEKWIEVNRESKAILALEGLYPNEIDDAIEEAVLDGRVTERQAVEECLGYVKKHKTQKGFLESREWTK' A
#
# COMPACT_ATOMS: atom_id res chain seq x y z
N MET A 1 6.47 14.67 0.49
CA MET A 1 5.38 14.29 -0.44
C MET A 1 5.94 14.37 -1.85
N MET A 2 5.52 13.46 -2.72
CA MET A 2 5.95 13.44 -4.13
C MET A 2 5.40 14.66 -4.89
N THR A 3 6.17 15.18 -5.86
CA THR A 3 5.66 16.13 -6.86
C THR A 3 4.67 15.45 -7.81
N PRO A 4 3.84 16.19 -8.56
CA PRO A 4 2.95 15.61 -9.56
C PRO A 4 3.67 14.72 -10.58
N GLU A 5 4.84 15.14 -11.05
CA GLU A 5 5.66 14.39 -12.02
C GLU A 5 6.24 13.12 -11.40
N GLU A 6 6.65 13.17 -10.13
CA GLU A 6 7.11 12.00 -9.38
C GLU A 6 5.96 11.00 -9.17
N LYS A 7 4.74 11.47 -8.88
CA LYS A 7 3.55 10.62 -8.76
C LYS A 7 3.23 9.92 -10.08
N GLU A 8 3.23 10.65 -11.19
CA GLU A 8 2.92 10.09 -12.52
C GLU A 8 3.91 9.00 -12.92
N LYS A 9 5.21 9.27 -12.75
CA LYS A 9 6.26 8.27 -12.99
C LYS A 9 6.13 7.06 -12.07
N TRP A 10 5.79 7.28 -10.81
CA TRP A 10 5.61 6.19 -9.85
C TRP A 10 4.44 5.30 -10.23
N ILE A 11 3.29 5.88 -10.61
CA ILE A 11 2.11 5.13 -11.09
C ILE A 11 2.45 4.25 -12.31
N GLU A 12 3.23 4.78 -13.26
CA GLU A 12 3.67 4.01 -14.44
C GLU A 12 4.51 2.79 -14.06
N VAL A 13 5.55 2.98 -13.23
CA VAL A 13 6.41 1.90 -12.76
C VAL A 13 5.63 0.86 -11.94
N ASN A 14 4.71 1.32 -11.10
CA ASN A 14 3.94 0.42 -10.24
C ASN A 14 2.95 -0.43 -11.04
N ARG A 15 2.43 0.09 -12.16
CA ARG A 15 1.59 -0.67 -13.08
C ARG A 15 2.32 -1.88 -13.67
N GLU A 16 3.58 -1.72 -14.08
CA GLU A 16 4.39 -2.82 -14.61
C GLU A 16 4.68 -3.87 -13.52
N SER A 17 5.03 -3.42 -12.32
CA SER A 17 5.26 -4.29 -11.16
C SER A 17 4.02 -5.14 -10.83
N LYS A 18 2.84 -4.51 -10.76
CA LYS A 18 1.56 -5.18 -10.51
C LYS A 18 1.21 -6.20 -11.61
N ALA A 19 1.53 -5.90 -12.87
CA ALA A 19 1.32 -6.83 -13.97
C ALA A 19 2.18 -8.11 -13.80
N ILE A 20 3.43 -7.97 -13.34
CA ILE A 20 4.31 -9.11 -13.04
C ILE A 20 3.74 -9.93 -11.88
N LEU A 21 3.36 -9.28 -10.77
CA LEU A 21 2.78 -9.97 -9.61
C LEU A 21 1.45 -10.68 -9.94
N ALA A 22 0.65 -10.10 -10.83
CA ALA A 22 -0.58 -10.73 -11.31
C ALA A 22 -0.31 -12.04 -12.08
N LEU A 23 0.79 -12.12 -12.84
CA LEU A 23 1.20 -13.38 -13.51
C LEU A 23 1.54 -14.49 -12.50
N GLU A 24 2.00 -14.11 -11.31
CA GLU A 24 2.34 -15.03 -10.22
C GLU A 24 1.16 -15.31 -9.27
N GLY A 25 0.00 -14.71 -9.51
CA GLY A 25 -1.16 -14.81 -8.62
C GLY A 25 -0.98 -14.09 -7.28
N LEU A 26 -0.03 -13.17 -7.20
CA LEU A 26 0.29 -12.37 -6.00
C LEU A 26 -0.47 -11.03 -5.96
N TYR A 27 -1.23 -10.72 -7.00
CA TYR A 27 -2.04 -9.52 -7.13
C TYR A 27 -3.36 -9.86 -7.84
N PRO A 28 -4.51 -9.26 -7.47
CA PRO A 28 -4.73 -8.09 -6.61
C PRO A 28 -4.45 -8.29 -5.12
N ASN A 29 -4.03 -7.21 -4.45
CA ASN A 29 -3.79 -7.15 -3.02
C ASN A 29 -4.40 -5.86 -2.44
N GLU A 30 -5.55 -5.99 -1.78
CA GLU A 30 -6.33 -4.86 -1.25
C GLU A 30 -5.55 -4.00 -0.24
N ILE A 31 -4.64 -4.61 0.52
CA ILE A 31 -3.82 -3.88 1.49
C ILE A 31 -2.79 -3.03 0.78
N ASP A 32 -2.15 -3.58 -0.25
CA ASP A 32 -1.15 -2.88 -1.04
C ASP A 32 -1.77 -1.67 -1.77
N ASP A 33 -2.95 -1.88 -2.36
CA ASP A 33 -3.70 -0.81 -3.04
C ASP A 33 -4.09 0.34 -2.12
N ALA A 34 -4.61 0.02 -0.92
CA ALA A 34 -4.98 1.04 0.05
C ALA A 34 -3.76 1.80 0.60
N ILE A 35 -2.61 1.13 0.78
CA ILE A 35 -1.37 1.77 1.19
C ILE A 35 -0.87 2.71 0.09
N GLU A 36 -0.85 2.25 -1.16
CA GLU A 36 -0.45 3.03 -2.32
C GLU A 36 -1.29 4.31 -2.47
N GLU A 37 -2.61 4.19 -2.41
CA GLU A 37 -3.52 5.34 -2.49
C GLU A 37 -3.23 6.36 -1.38
N ALA A 38 -3.13 5.89 -0.14
CA ALA A 38 -2.87 6.76 1.01
C ALA A 38 -1.48 7.42 0.96
N VAL A 39 -0.46 6.75 0.41
CA VAL A 39 0.88 7.32 0.20
C VAL A 39 0.87 8.37 -0.90
N LEU A 40 0.19 8.11 -2.02
CA LEU A 40 0.05 9.07 -3.11
C LEU A 40 -0.71 10.33 -2.68
N ASP A 41 -1.70 10.20 -1.80
CA ASP A 41 -2.42 11.34 -1.21
C ASP A 41 -1.65 12.04 -0.09
N GLY A 42 -0.54 11.44 0.37
CA GLY A 42 0.24 11.95 1.49
C GLY A 42 -0.45 11.81 2.86
N ARG A 43 -1.48 10.96 2.95
CA ARG A 43 -2.17 10.61 4.21
C ARG A 43 -1.26 9.79 5.14
N VAL A 44 -0.37 8.98 4.56
CA VAL A 44 0.60 8.16 5.29
C VAL A 44 1.93 8.14 4.54
N THR A 45 3.03 7.86 5.22
CA THR A 45 4.30 7.55 4.55
C THR A 45 4.43 6.05 4.33
N GLU A 46 5.11 5.62 3.28
CA GLU A 46 5.36 4.19 3.00
C GLU A 46 5.98 3.49 4.23
N ARG A 47 6.99 4.11 4.85
CA ARG A 47 7.64 3.59 6.06
C ARG A 47 6.64 3.40 7.21
N GLN A 48 5.76 4.37 7.44
CA GLN A 48 4.75 4.27 8.48
C GLN A 48 3.75 3.14 8.19
N ALA A 49 3.23 3.05 6.96
CA ALA A 49 2.28 2.01 6.57
C ALA A 49 2.87 0.60 6.76
N VAL A 50 4.13 0.40 6.37
CA VAL A 50 4.87 -0.86 6.54
C VAL A 50 5.08 -1.19 8.02
N GLU A 51 5.56 -0.23 8.83
CA GLU A 51 5.77 -0.41 10.27
C GLU A 51 4.45 -0.78 10.98
N GLU A 52 3.35 -0.10 10.64
CA GLU A 52 2.03 -0.34 11.20
C GLU A 52 1.42 -1.69 10.76
N CYS A 53 1.62 -2.10 9.51
CA CYS A 53 1.18 -3.40 8.99
C CYS A 53 1.95 -4.55 9.67
N LEU A 54 3.28 -4.44 9.73
CA LEU A 54 4.12 -5.41 10.45
C LEU A 54 3.74 -5.50 11.93
N GLY A 55 3.50 -4.35 12.59
CA GLY A 55 3.01 -4.30 13.96
C GLY A 55 1.67 -5.02 14.14
N TYR A 56 0.73 -4.80 13.23
CA TYR A 56 -0.58 -5.43 13.25
C TYR A 56 -0.47 -6.95 13.09
N VAL A 57 0.23 -7.42 12.05
CA VAL A 57 0.40 -8.85 11.78
C VAL A 57 1.12 -9.56 12.93
N LYS A 58 2.14 -8.93 13.54
CA LYS A 58 2.83 -9.49 14.69
C LYS A 58 1.90 -9.69 15.89
N LYS A 59 0.99 -8.75 16.14
CA LYS A 59 0.04 -8.79 17.27
C LYS A 59 -1.14 -9.73 17.00
N HIS A 60 -1.72 -9.66 15.81
CA HIS A 60 -2.99 -10.33 15.48
C HIS A 60 -2.81 -11.66 14.74
N LYS A 61 -1.60 -11.96 14.26
CA LYS A 61 -1.27 -13.14 13.45
C LYS A 61 -2.12 -13.28 12.18
N THR A 62 -2.66 -12.16 11.72
CA THR A 62 -3.45 -12.04 10.49
C THR A 62 -3.33 -10.62 9.96
N GLN A 63 -3.58 -10.46 8.66
CA GLN A 63 -3.74 -9.17 8.01
C GLN A 63 -5.23 -8.73 7.96
N LYS A 64 -6.17 -9.66 8.20
CA LYS A 64 -7.60 -9.36 8.21
C LYS A 64 -7.93 -8.35 9.31
N GLY A 65 -8.64 -7.29 8.97
CA GLY A 65 -8.96 -6.21 9.91
C GLY A 65 -7.91 -5.09 9.97
N PHE A 66 -6.82 -5.18 9.19
CA PHE A 66 -5.77 -4.17 9.20
C PHE A 66 -6.27 -2.83 8.68
N LEU A 67 -6.89 -2.80 7.48
CA LEU A 67 -7.33 -1.56 6.85
C LEU A 67 -8.40 -0.85 7.67
N GLU A 68 -9.33 -1.60 8.27
CA GLU A 68 -10.38 -1.09 9.14
C GLU A 68 -9.83 -0.50 10.45
N SER A 69 -8.61 -0.90 10.83
CA SER A 69 -7.93 -0.42 12.03
C SER A 69 -7.09 0.85 11.81
N ARG A 70 -7.14 1.44 10.62
CA ARG A 70 -6.33 2.60 10.24
C ARG A 70 -7.21 3.80 9.90
N GLU A 71 -6.75 4.97 10.31
CA GLU A 71 -7.45 6.23 10.01
C GLU A 71 -7.08 6.77 8.63
N TRP A 72 -5.89 6.44 8.12
CA TRP A 72 -5.42 6.88 6.81
C TRP A 72 -6.04 6.10 5.63
N THR A 73 -6.85 5.08 5.89
CA THR A 73 -7.62 4.31 4.87
C THR A 73 -9.00 4.90 4.61
N LYS A 74 -9.37 5.97 5.32
CA LYS A 74 -10.66 6.66 5.21
C LYS A 74 -10.57 7.91 4.34
#